data_AF-A0A848YNU8-F1
#
_entry.id   AF-A0A848YNU8-F1
#
_cell.length_a   1.000
_cell.length_b   1.000
_cell.length_c   1.000
_cell.angle_alpha   90.00
_cell.angle_beta   90.00
_cell.angle_gamma   90.00
#
_symmetry.space_group_name_H-M   'P 1'
#
loop_
_entity.id
_entity.type
_entity.pdbx_description
1 polymer ?
#
loop_
_entity_poly.entity_id
_entity_poly.type
_entity_poly.pdbx_seq_one_letter_code
_entity_poly.pdbx_strand_id
1 'polypeptide(L)'
;MKTNKNLQRRTLKTGLMLLMAMLVACGSGGGSDNDTEPAGNSRTSSYIGTQSPGDVWSWTITMTGGTGIFDATNETLDYEYAGDVSMLPSGFLNLTITSSTDPDTLPGDRTYALEFPDTALLAIPTGGDPLIVCAAVGPCPADDAVYNWVSLLDDSYDASMDDAYGVTAMTIAGSDIDFAHEFFLLDGTDAGTGSSSDFTCADGRLTHPLNPEVFVATPSGLLITDNGPSLGGIVGMQAPAGPIDLADLTAAGREFRGVVFKTSAGADVETEAVWVRTDGSDGLITGNYVDIEAGVETTSLATVVLTTQTRPGVIRMTRTEGTEINHSVIMVNRINGRYFIYGVGTGLPHHAGENYLVIEH
;
A
#
# COMPACT_ATOMS: atom_id res chain seq x y z
N MET A 1 -56.49 -39.59 3.13
CA MET A 1 -57.53 -39.39 4.16
C MET A 1 -57.39 -37.96 4.67
N LYS A 2 -58.46 -37.17 4.52
CA LYS A 2 -58.54 -35.72 4.78
C LYS A 2 -58.86 -35.43 6.25
N THR A 3 -58.25 -34.37 6.81
CA THR A 3 -58.79 -33.41 7.83
C THR A 3 -57.71 -32.33 8.03
N ASN A 4 -57.82 -31.04 7.62
CA ASN A 4 -58.73 -29.92 8.03
C ASN A 4 -58.90 -29.83 9.55
N LYS A 5 -58.82 -28.69 10.27
CA LYS A 5 -58.86 -27.24 9.94
C LYS A 5 -58.55 -26.42 11.23
N ASN A 6 -58.00 -25.21 11.06
CA ASN A 6 -58.25 -23.94 11.79
C ASN A 6 -58.21 -23.83 13.32
N LEU A 7 -57.48 -22.81 13.81
CA LEU A 7 -57.88 -21.69 14.72
C LEU A 7 -56.58 -20.97 15.18
N GLN A 8 -56.47 -19.67 15.43
CA GLN A 8 -57.31 -18.49 15.26
C GLN A 8 -56.41 -17.24 15.42
N ARG A 9 -56.85 -16.14 14.79
CA ARG A 9 -56.28 -14.79 14.88
C ARG A 9 -56.32 -14.24 16.32
N ARG A 10 -55.30 -13.45 16.69
CA ARG A 10 -55.51 -12.22 17.48
C ARG A 10 -54.81 -11.05 16.80
N THR A 11 -55.66 -10.17 16.28
CA THR A 11 -55.36 -8.80 15.87
C THR A 11 -55.48 -7.92 17.11
N LEU A 12 -54.49 -7.05 17.38
CA LEU A 12 -54.74 -5.76 18.01
C LEU A 12 -53.94 -4.70 17.23
N LYS A 13 -54.65 -4.01 16.34
CA LYS A 13 -54.36 -2.63 15.91
C LYS A 13 -54.65 -1.75 17.15
N THR A 14 -54.04 -0.60 17.44
CA THR A 14 -53.85 0.54 16.54
C THR A 14 -53.06 1.63 17.28
N GLY A 15 -52.11 2.26 16.59
CA GLY A 15 -51.84 3.71 16.61
C GLY A 15 -50.87 4.25 17.66
N LEU A 16 -50.13 5.32 17.43
CA LEU A 16 -49.92 6.22 16.29
C LEU A 16 -48.86 7.23 16.83
N MET A 17 -47.71 7.44 16.19
CA MET A 17 -47.31 8.68 15.51
C MET A 17 -45.89 8.44 14.99
N LEU A 18 -45.67 8.33 13.68
CA LEU A 18 -45.47 9.43 12.72
C LEU A 18 -44.21 10.27 13.00
N LEU A 19 -43.07 9.84 12.43
CA LEU A 19 -42.11 10.76 11.81
C LEU A 19 -41.50 10.07 10.58
N MET A 20 -42.05 10.40 9.41
CA MET A 20 -41.36 10.41 8.10
C MET A 20 -40.30 11.54 8.20
N ALA A 21 -39.08 11.43 7.69
CA ALA A 21 -38.78 11.19 6.28
C ALA A 21 -37.27 10.97 6.04
N MET A 22 -37.00 10.17 4.99
CA MET A 22 -35.84 10.18 4.08
C MET A 22 -34.44 9.89 4.64
N LEU A 23 -33.94 8.68 4.38
CA LEU A 23 -32.88 8.48 3.38
C LEU A 23 -32.83 7.01 2.92
N VAL A 24 -32.44 6.88 1.66
CA VAL A 24 -32.53 5.71 0.79
C VAL A 24 -31.64 4.58 1.28
N ALA A 25 -32.23 3.38 1.36
CA ALA A 25 -31.48 2.13 1.46
C ALA A 25 -30.90 1.77 0.08
N CYS A 26 -29.58 1.65 0.02
CA CYS A 26 -28.78 0.75 -0.83
C CYS A 26 -27.49 0.56 -0.01
N GLY A 27 -27.29 -0.53 0.72
CA GLY A 27 -26.94 -1.81 0.14
C GLY A 27 -25.45 -2.02 0.31
N SER A 28 -24.98 -2.23 1.55
CA SER A 28 -23.62 -2.72 1.83
C SER A 28 -23.59 -4.21 1.53
N GLY A 29 -23.53 -4.55 0.24
CA GLY A 29 -23.18 -5.87 -0.22
C GLY A 29 -21.67 -6.02 -0.12
N GLY A 30 -21.21 -6.94 0.71
CA GLY A 30 -19.85 -7.48 0.60
C GLY A 30 -19.73 -8.14 -0.77
N GLY A 31 -19.01 -7.49 -1.67
CA GLY A 31 -18.58 -8.05 -2.94
C GLY A 31 -17.25 -8.72 -2.71
N SER A 32 -17.21 -10.04 -2.90
CA SER A 32 -15.98 -10.75 -3.24
C SER A 32 -15.67 -10.32 -4.68
N ASP A 33 -14.93 -9.22 -4.82
CA ASP A 33 -14.49 -8.74 -6.12
C ASP A 33 -13.34 -9.61 -6.58
N ASN A 34 -13.67 -10.68 -7.32
CA ASN A 34 -12.75 -11.10 -8.35
C ASN A 34 -12.68 -9.93 -9.34
N ASP A 35 -11.55 -9.20 -9.35
CA ASP A 35 -11.18 -8.15 -10.30
C ASP A 35 -11.03 -8.67 -11.75
N THR A 36 -11.92 -9.56 -12.17
CA THR A 36 -12.18 -9.77 -13.59
C THR A 36 -12.91 -8.54 -14.10
N GLU A 37 -12.14 -7.57 -14.59
CA GLU A 37 -12.70 -6.48 -15.39
C GLU A 37 -13.65 -7.08 -16.45
N PRO A 38 -14.85 -6.50 -16.63
CA PRO A 38 -15.75 -6.93 -17.70
C PRO A 38 -15.01 -6.83 -19.04
N ALA A 39 -14.93 -7.95 -19.75
CA ALA A 39 -14.21 -8.05 -21.01
C ALA A 39 -14.62 -6.93 -21.98
N GLY A 40 -13.69 -6.00 -22.26
CA GLY A 40 -13.84 -4.97 -23.28
C GLY A 40 -13.74 -3.51 -22.81
N ASN A 41 -13.63 -3.23 -21.51
CA ASN A 41 -13.27 -1.89 -21.05
C ASN A 41 -11.74 -1.73 -21.06
N SER A 42 -11.27 -0.65 -21.67
CA SER A 42 -9.88 -0.22 -21.57
C SER A 42 -9.78 0.75 -20.39
N ARG A 43 -8.82 0.54 -19.49
CA ARG A 43 -8.48 1.48 -18.41
C ARG A 43 -7.06 1.97 -18.58
N THR A 44 -6.82 3.24 -18.26
CA THR A 44 -5.49 3.84 -18.20
C THR A 44 -5.35 4.50 -16.84
N SER A 45 -4.31 4.11 -16.11
CA SER A 45 -3.99 4.66 -14.79
C SER A 45 -2.55 5.18 -14.81
N SER A 46 -2.32 6.33 -14.19
CA SER A 46 -1.00 6.96 -14.09
C SER A 46 -0.59 7.07 -12.64
N TYR A 47 0.69 6.86 -12.36
CA TYR A 47 1.24 6.82 -11.02
C TYR A 47 2.54 7.63 -10.94
N ILE A 48 2.79 8.22 -9.77
CA ILE A 48 4.10 8.78 -9.41
C ILE A 48 4.54 8.13 -8.11
N GLY A 49 5.81 7.79 -8.02
CA GLY A 49 6.36 7.11 -6.87
C GLY A 49 7.82 7.42 -6.64
N THR A 50 8.36 6.68 -5.67
CA THR A 50 9.77 6.72 -5.32
C THR A 50 10.33 5.30 -5.21
N GLN A 51 11.65 5.20 -5.29
CA GLN A 51 12.43 4.01 -5.00
C GLN A 51 13.51 4.39 -3.99
N SER A 52 13.75 3.54 -3.00
CA SER A 52 14.86 3.78 -2.06
C SER A 52 16.18 3.32 -2.67
N PRO A 53 17.28 4.11 -2.66
CA PRO A 53 17.35 5.44 -2.11
C PRO A 53 17.25 6.56 -3.18
N GLY A 54 16.10 7.23 -3.26
CA GLY A 54 16.00 8.61 -3.76
C GLY A 54 15.69 8.83 -5.25
N ASP A 55 15.00 7.90 -5.92
CA ASP A 55 14.61 8.07 -7.34
C ASP A 55 13.12 8.34 -7.50
N VAL A 56 12.77 9.34 -8.30
CA VAL A 56 11.38 9.64 -8.67
C VAL A 56 10.99 8.87 -9.92
N TRP A 57 9.86 8.17 -9.84
CA TRP A 57 9.34 7.38 -10.94
C TRP A 57 7.96 7.86 -11.37
N SER A 58 7.72 7.91 -12.68
CA SER A 58 6.38 8.05 -13.25
C SER A 58 6.02 6.84 -14.09
N TRP A 59 4.76 6.44 -14.01
CA TRP A 59 4.23 5.25 -14.67
C TRP A 59 2.89 5.56 -15.32
N THR A 60 2.61 4.94 -16.46
CA THR A 60 1.29 4.86 -17.05
C THR A 60 1.04 3.42 -17.50
N ILE A 61 -0.07 2.83 -17.06
CA ILE A 61 -0.47 1.47 -17.40
C ILE A 61 -1.81 1.54 -18.10
N THR A 62 -1.90 0.98 -19.31
CA THR A 62 -3.15 0.85 -20.06
C THR A 62 -3.50 -0.62 -20.23
N MET A 63 -4.62 -1.05 -19.65
CA MET A 63 -5.07 -2.44 -19.63
C MET A 63 -6.40 -2.60 -20.37
N THR A 64 -6.58 -3.71 -21.07
CA THR A 64 -7.83 -4.17 -21.67
C THR A 64 -7.94 -5.68 -21.51
N GLY A 65 -8.88 -6.15 -20.70
CA GLY A 65 -9.16 -7.58 -20.55
C GLY A 65 -7.98 -8.41 -20.04
N GLY A 66 -7.16 -7.84 -19.15
CA GLY A 66 -6.01 -8.53 -18.52
C GLY A 66 -4.69 -8.43 -19.29
N THR A 67 -4.65 -7.76 -20.44
CA THR A 67 -3.42 -7.46 -21.19
C THR A 67 -3.34 -5.98 -21.51
N GLY A 68 -2.15 -5.46 -21.76
CA GLY A 68 -1.99 -4.02 -21.91
C GLY A 68 -0.59 -3.59 -22.34
N ILE A 69 -0.33 -2.30 -22.17
CA ILE A 69 0.98 -1.69 -22.32
C ILE A 69 1.30 -0.84 -21.09
N PHE A 70 2.57 -0.61 -20.84
CA PHE A 70 3.04 0.34 -19.86
C PHE A 70 4.11 1.25 -20.45
N ASP A 71 4.16 2.46 -19.93
CA ASP A 71 5.24 3.43 -20.08
C ASP A 71 5.70 3.82 -18.69
N ALA A 72 7.02 3.89 -18.47
CA ALA A 72 7.59 4.33 -17.21
C ALA A 72 8.84 5.19 -17.43
N THR A 73 9.10 6.09 -16.49
CA THR A 73 10.27 6.96 -16.50
C THR A 73 10.87 7.01 -15.10
N ASN A 74 12.17 6.73 -14.98
CA ASN A 74 12.96 7.17 -13.84
C ASN A 74 13.36 8.62 -14.12
N GLU A 75 12.63 9.55 -13.51
CA GLU A 75 12.81 10.99 -13.75
C GLU A 75 14.13 11.51 -13.19
N THR A 76 14.66 10.86 -12.15
CA THR A 76 15.94 11.24 -11.54
C THR A 76 17.10 10.93 -12.47
N LEU A 77 17.06 9.76 -13.13
CA LEU A 77 18.14 9.28 -14.01
C LEU A 77 17.89 9.56 -15.50
N ASP A 78 16.73 10.10 -15.86
CA ASP A 78 16.30 10.35 -17.25
C ASP A 78 16.28 9.05 -18.09
N TYR A 79 15.84 7.96 -17.48
CA TYR A 79 15.63 6.67 -18.14
C TYR A 79 14.17 6.41 -18.44
N GLU A 80 13.90 5.95 -19.65
CA GLU A 80 12.57 5.63 -20.17
C GLU A 80 12.45 4.13 -20.38
N TYR A 81 11.26 3.59 -20.13
CA TYR A 81 10.92 2.18 -20.26
C TYR A 81 9.52 2.07 -20.88
N ALA A 82 9.34 1.11 -21.77
CA ALA A 82 8.02 0.77 -22.29
C ALA A 82 7.90 -0.72 -22.59
N GLY A 83 6.69 -1.25 -22.51
CA GLY A 83 6.50 -2.68 -22.69
C GLY A 83 5.06 -3.16 -22.68
N ASP A 84 4.94 -4.48 -22.76
CA ASP A 84 3.66 -5.18 -22.71
C ASP A 84 3.32 -5.56 -21.25
N VAL A 85 2.04 -5.57 -20.94
CA VAL A 85 1.49 -5.94 -19.63
C VAL A 85 0.60 -7.17 -19.78
N SER A 86 0.69 -8.09 -18.84
CA SER A 86 -0.26 -9.19 -18.71
C SER A 86 -0.55 -9.51 -17.24
N MET A 87 -1.80 -9.77 -16.91
CA MET A 87 -2.21 -10.20 -15.57
C MET A 87 -1.91 -11.69 -15.37
N LEU A 88 -1.21 -12.00 -14.29
CA LEU A 88 -0.86 -13.35 -13.87
C LEU A 88 -1.94 -13.97 -12.98
N PRO A 89 -1.99 -15.30 -12.87
CA PRO A 89 -2.88 -16.00 -11.94
C PRO A 89 -2.69 -15.61 -10.46
N SER A 90 -1.51 -15.11 -10.09
CA SER A 90 -1.19 -14.61 -8.74
C SER A 90 -1.85 -13.26 -8.41
N GLY A 91 -2.43 -12.58 -9.42
CA GLY A 91 -2.94 -11.21 -9.32
C GLY A 91 -1.90 -10.14 -9.65
N PHE A 92 -0.63 -10.51 -9.78
CA PHE A 92 0.43 -9.60 -10.22
C PHE A 92 0.36 -9.36 -11.73
N LEU A 93 0.92 -8.25 -12.16
CA LEU A 93 1.23 -7.93 -13.54
C LEU A 93 2.62 -8.46 -13.87
N ASN A 94 2.74 -9.11 -15.03
CA ASN A 94 4.01 -9.33 -15.71
C ASN A 94 4.20 -8.23 -16.75
N LEU A 95 5.29 -7.48 -16.60
CA LEU A 95 5.69 -6.36 -17.44
C LEU A 95 6.90 -6.81 -18.26
N THR A 96 6.72 -6.99 -19.57
CA THR A 96 7.80 -7.39 -20.47
C THR A 96 8.31 -6.17 -21.22
N ILE A 97 9.57 -5.82 -20.98
CA ILE A 97 10.20 -4.63 -21.56
C ILE A 97 10.38 -4.82 -23.06
N THR A 98 9.89 -3.87 -23.86
CA THR A 98 10.07 -3.87 -25.32
C THR A 98 11.06 -2.80 -25.79
N SER A 99 11.22 -1.73 -25.00
CA SER A 99 12.23 -0.70 -25.20
C SER A 99 12.66 -0.07 -23.87
N SER A 100 13.92 0.29 -23.76
CA SER A 100 14.46 1.09 -22.65
C SER A 100 15.62 1.97 -23.11
N THR A 101 15.86 3.09 -22.43
CA THR A 101 17.08 3.90 -22.55
C THR A 101 18.12 3.61 -21.47
N ASP A 102 17.76 2.83 -20.44
CA ASP A 102 18.67 2.35 -19.41
C ASP A 102 19.64 1.32 -20.03
N PRO A 103 20.98 1.55 -19.95
CA PRO A 103 21.97 0.64 -20.52
C PRO A 103 22.00 -0.75 -19.88
N ASP A 104 21.49 -0.91 -18.66
CA ASP A 104 21.52 -2.18 -17.92
C ASP A 104 20.22 -3.00 -18.09
N THR A 105 19.24 -2.44 -18.80
CA THR A 105 17.94 -3.06 -19.09
C THR A 105 17.79 -3.38 -20.57
N LEU A 106 17.45 -4.63 -20.91
CA LEU A 106 17.33 -5.09 -22.28
C LEU A 106 15.88 -5.43 -22.69
N PRO A 107 15.50 -5.27 -23.97
CA PRO A 107 14.24 -5.79 -24.47
C PRO A 107 14.11 -7.31 -24.22
N GLY A 108 12.99 -7.70 -23.63
CA GLY A 108 12.69 -9.06 -23.18
C GLY A 108 12.87 -9.28 -21.68
N ASP A 109 13.52 -8.35 -20.97
CA ASP A 109 13.59 -8.37 -19.52
C ASP A 109 12.19 -8.23 -18.90
N ARG A 110 12.04 -8.81 -17.71
CA ARG A 110 10.77 -8.87 -17.01
C ARG A 110 10.85 -8.11 -15.69
N THR A 111 9.82 -7.33 -15.44
CA THR A 111 9.51 -6.74 -14.14
C THR A 111 8.11 -7.18 -13.73
N TYR A 112 7.83 -7.18 -12.44
CA TYR A 112 6.52 -7.53 -11.91
C TYR A 112 5.93 -6.34 -11.20
N ALA A 113 4.61 -6.21 -11.22
CA ALA A 113 3.96 -5.19 -10.43
C ALA A 113 2.68 -5.70 -9.79
N LEU A 114 2.28 -5.08 -8.70
CA LEU A 114 0.95 -5.19 -8.13
C LEU A 114 0.28 -3.84 -8.26
N GLU A 115 -0.80 -3.80 -9.05
CA GLU A 115 -1.53 -2.58 -9.32
C GLU A 115 -2.87 -2.59 -8.60
N PHE A 116 -3.15 -1.51 -7.88
CA PHE A 116 -4.48 -1.17 -7.38
C PHE A 116 -4.96 0.04 -8.17
N PRO A 117 -5.83 -0.19 -9.18
CA PRO A 117 -6.18 0.82 -10.16
C PRO A 117 -6.60 2.13 -9.51
N ASP A 118 -6.06 3.23 -10.04
CA ASP A 118 -6.34 4.61 -9.57
C ASP A 118 -6.03 4.84 -8.09
N THR A 119 -5.21 3.96 -7.48
CA THR A 119 -4.82 4.05 -6.08
C THR A 119 -3.32 3.92 -5.89
N ALA A 120 -2.74 2.75 -6.19
CA ALA A 120 -1.33 2.43 -5.90
C ALA A 120 -0.72 1.51 -6.95
N LEU A 121 0.60 1.55 -7.07
CA LEU A 121 1.40 0.61 -7.83
C LEU A 121 2.62 0.22 -7.00
N LEU A 122 2.88 -1.08 -6.87
CA LEU A 122 4.13 -1.62 -6.33
C LEU A 122 4.86 -2.31 -7.47
N ALA A 123 6.00 -1.81 -7.91
CA ALA A 123 6.77 -2.42 -8.98
C ALA A 123 8.08 -3.03 -8.43
N ILE A 124 8.32 -4.29 -8.80
CA ILE A 124 9.51 -5.08 -8.52
C ILE A 124 10.39 -4.99 -9.77
N PRO A 125 11.43 -4.15 -9.78
CA PRO A 125 12.25 -3.96 -10.97
C PRO A 125 13.01 -5.23 -11.38
N THR A 126 13.54 -5.24 -12.60
CA THR A 126 14.51 -6.26 -13.01
C THR A 126 15.84 -6.05 -12.27
N GLY A 127 16.74 -7.02 -12.31
CA GLY A 127 18.13 -6.82 -11.85
C GLY A 127 18.35 -6.79 -10.33
N GLY A 128 17.30 -6.86 -9.52
CA GLY A 128 17.42 -6.85 -8.05
C GLY A 128 17.42 -5.44 -7.46
N ASP A 129 16.97 -4.44 -8.21
CA ASP A 129 16.83 -3.09 -7.67
C ASP A 129 15.74 -3.01 -6.59
N PRO A 130 15.78 -1.98 -5.72
CA PRO A 130 14.79 -1.74 -4.68
C PRO A 130 13.37 -1.60 -5.22
N LEU A 131 12.38 -1.93 -4.38
CA LEU A 131 10.97 -1.78 -4.73
C LEU A 131 10.66 -0.31 -5.09
N ILE A 132 9.93 -0.13 -6.19
CA ILE A 132 9.33 1.15 -6.54
C ILE A 132 7.91 1.18 -5.98
N VAL A 133 7.59 2.21 -5.20
CA VAL A 133 6.28 2.41 -4.59
C VAL A 133 5.67 3.67 -5.17
N CYS A 134 4.50 3.54 -5.79
CA CYS A 134 3.80 4.66 -6.43
C CYS A 134 2.36 4.80 -5.94
N ALA A 135 1.87 6.03 -6.04
CA ALA A 135 0.50 6.42 -5.78
C ALA A 135 -0.09 7.00 -7.07
N ALA A 136 -1.40 6.81 -7.26
CA ALA A 136 -2.06 7.27 -8.47
C ALA A 136 -2.07 8.80 -8.55
N VAL A 137 -1.77 9.33 -9.74
CA VAL A 137 -1.80 10.77 -9.98
C VAL A 137 -3.24 11.28 -9.85
N GLY A 138 -3.40 12.42 -9.18
CA GLY A 138 -4.70 13.03 -8.97
C GLY A 138 -4.61 14.56 -8.91
N PRO A 139 -5.73 15.27 -8.67
CA PRO A 139 -5.69 16.69 -8.37
C PRO A 139 -4.87 16.97 -7.10
N CYS A 140 -4.37 18.20 -7.02
CA CYS A 140 -3.76 18.72 -5.80
C CYS A 140 -4.69 18.61 -4.59
N PRO A 141 -4.15 18.33 -3.40
CA PRO A 141 -4.94 18.28 -2.19
C PRO A 141 -5.58 19.65 -1.93
N ALA A 142 -6.82 19.63 -1.43
CA ALA A 142 -7.61 20.85 -1.19
C ALA A 142 -7.96 21.06 0.29
N ASP A 143 -7.74 20.03 1.12
CA ASP A 143 -8.06 20.02 2.54
C ASP A 143 -6.84 19.55 3.34
N ASP A 144 -6.76 20.00 4.60
CA ASP A 144 -5.79 19.51 5.58
C ASP A 144 -5.96 18.00 5.80
N ALA A 145 -4.85 17.30 6.02
CA ALA A 145 -4.87 15.87 6.28
C ALA A 145 -3.73 15.46 7.21
N VAL A 146 -3.91 14.32 7.88
CA VAL A 146 -2.86 13.67 8.67
C VAL A 146 -2.56 12.34 8.03
N TYR A 147 -1.28 12.01 7.87
CA TYR A 147 -0.80 10.78 7.27
C TYR A 147 0.04 10.00 8.28
N ASN A 148 -0.20 8.70 8.37
CA ASN A 148 0.75 7.78 9.00
C ASN A 148 1.67 7.26 7.90
N TRP A 149 2.97 7.16 8.16
CA TRP A 149 3.94 6.74 7.16
C TRP A 149 5.02 5.84 7.74
N VAL A 150 5.66 5.05 6.89
CA VAL A 150 6.88 4.28 7.17
C VAL A 150 8.00 4.71 6.24
N SER A 151 9.23 4.68 6.73
CA SER A 151 10.42 4.88 5.91
C SER A 151 10.57 3.75 4.91
N LEU A 152 10.88 4.08 3.66
CA LEU A 152 11.40 3.12 2.70
C LEU A 152 12.90 2.96 3.00
N LEU A 153 13.26 1.81 3.54
CA LEU A 153 14.58 1.60 4.14
C LEU A 153 15.68 1.55 3.05
N ASP A 154 16.90 1.87 3.43
CA ASP A 154 18.11 1.66 2.62
C ASP A 154 19.06 0.66 3.30
N ASP A 155 20.21 0.40 2.69
CA ASP A 155 21.21 -0.54 3.20
C ASP A 155 21.99 -0.02 4.43
N SER A 156 21.82 1.25 4.77
CA SER A 156 22.47 1.92 5.90
C SER A 156 21.59 2.02 7.15
N TYR A 157 20.31 1.66 7.04
CA TYR A 157 19.33 1.75 8.11
C TYR A 157 19.77 1.06 9.42
N ASP A 158 19.74 1.82 10.52
CA ASP A 158 19.93 1.35 11.90
C ASP A 158 18.66 1.56 12.72
N ALA A 159 17.96 0.47 13.05
CA ALA A 159 16.71 0.51 13.81
C ALA A 159 16.80 1.16 15.20
N SER A 160 18.00 1.39 15.73
CA SER A 160 18.23 2.05 17.02
C SER A 160 18.50 3.56 16.91
N MET A 161 18.81 4.06 15.73
CA MET A 161 19.18 5.47 15.50
C MET A 161 18.27 6.16 14.49
N ASP A 162 17.76 5.41 13.51
CA ASP A 162 17.07 5.96 12.36
C ASP A 162 15.55 5.86 12.51
N ASP A 163 14.89 6.88 11.97
CA ASP A 163 13.45 6.98 11.95
C ASP A 163 12.85 5.85 11.12
N ALA A 164 11.98 5.05 11.74
CA ALA A 164 11.32 3.93 11.08
C ALA A 164 9.96 4.36 10.51
N TYR A 165 9.26 5.21 11.25
CA TYR A 165 7.90 5.60 10.94
C TYR A 165 7.53 6.94 11.56
N GLY A 166 6.40 7.50 11.13
CA GLY A 166 5.96 8.77 11.68
C GLY A 166 4.52 9.14 11.37
N VAL A 167 4.21 10.35 11.80
CA VAL A 167 2.94 11.03 11.49
C VAL A 167 3.26 12.38 10.89
N THR A 168 2.60 12.69 9.78
CA THR A 168 2.74 13.98 9.09
C THR A 168 1.39 14.67 9.04
N ALA A 169 1.31 15.86 9.61
CA ALA A 169 0.18 16.77 9.42
C ALA A 169 0.48 17.69 8.24
N MET A 170 -0.36 17.62 7.20
CA MET A 170 -0.35 18.51 6.05
C MET A 170 -1.38 19.62 6.28
N THR A 171 -0.94 20.86 6.14
CA THR A 171 -1.80 22.05 6.25
C THR A 171 -1.76 22.86 4.97
N ILE A 172 -2.92 23.31 4.51
CA ILE A 172 -3.07 24.06 3.26
C ILE A 172 -3.52 25.49 3.55
N ALA A 173 -2.70 26.46 3.15
CA ALA A 173 -2.96 27.89 3.33
C ALA A 173 -2.88 28.63 1.99
N GLY A 174 -3.99 28.65 1.24
CA GLY A 174 -4.01 29.27 -0.09
C GLY A 174 -3.33 28.36 -1.11
N SER A 175 -2.20 28.79 -1.68
CA SER A 175 -1.36 27.98 -2.58
C SER A 175 -0.27 27.18 -1.87
N ASP A 176 -0.02 27.53 -0.61
CA ASP A 176 1.13 27.04 0.14
C ASP A 176 0.70 25.80 0.91
N ILE A 177 1.51 24.75 0.81
CA ILE A 177 1.30 23.48 1.50
C ILE A 177 2.49 23.26 2.42
N ASP A 178 2.20 23.09 3.70
CA ASP A 178 3.19 22.89 4.74
C ASP A 178 2.98 21.53 5.41
N PHE A 179 4.07 20.95 5.89
CA PHE A 179 4.08 19.69 6.61
C PHE A 179 4.74 19.84 7.98
N ALA A 180 4.11 19.25 8.98
CA ALA A 180 4.67 19.05 10.32
C ALA A 180 4.79 17.55 10.59
N HIS A 181 5.99 17.12 10.99
CA HIS A 181 6.35 15.72 11.14
C HIS A 181 6.63 15.37 12.59
N GLU A 182 6.17 14.20 13.01
CA GLU A 182 6.61 13.50 14.22
C GLU A 182 7.30 12.20 13.79
N PHE A 183 8.50 11.98 14.31
CA PHE A 183 9.37 10.85 13.94
C PHE A 183 9.50 9.87 15.09
N PHE A 184 9.50 8.58 14.77
CA PHE A 184 9.65 7.50 15.75
C PHE A 184 10.63 6.44 15.29
N LEU A 185 11.44 5.96 16.23
CA LEU A 185 12.23 4.74 16.06
C LEU A 185 11.31 3.52 16.01
N LEU A 186 11.82 2.37 15.54
CA LEU A 186 11.04 1.14 15.40
C LEU A 186 10.41 0.66 16.73
N ASP A 187 11.09 0.90 17.85
CA ASP A 187 10.59 0.55 19.19
C ASP A 187 9.52 1.51 19.72
N GLY A 188 9.20 2.56 18.97
CA GLY A 188 8.24 3.62 19.25
C GLY A 188 8.74 4.75 20.13
N THR A 189 10.05 4.83 20.38
CA THR A 189 10.70 5.99 21.00
C THR A 189 10.56 7.20 20.07
N ASP A 190 10.23 8.36 20.65
CA ASP A 190 10.19 9.65 19.96
C ASP A 190 11.61 10.04 19.51
N ALA A 191 11.78 10.22 18.21
CA ALA A 191 13.04 10.60 17.58
C ALA A 191 13.09 12.11 17.26
N GLY A 192 11.96 12.82 17.39
CA GLY A 192 11.88 14.27 17.26
C GLY A 192 10.73 14.73 16.37
N THR A 193 10.78 16.01 16.04
CA THR A 193 9.80 16.67 15.17
C THR A 193 10.49 17.50 14.12
N GLY A 194 9.88 17.62 12.95
CA GLY A 194 10.37 18.43 11.84
C GLY A 194 9.25 19.19 11.17
N SER A 195 9.61 20.11 10.27
CA SER A 195 8.65 20.78 9.41
C SER A 195 9.29 21.12 8.08
N SER A 196 8.51 21.03 7.02
CA SER A 196 8.86 21.51 5.69
C SER A 196 7.73 22.41 5.19
N SER A 197 8.08 23.52 4.53
CA SER A 197 7.11 24.57 4.17
C SER A 197 7.25 24.95 2.70
N ASP A 198 6.32 25.76 2.21
CA ASP A 198 6.41 26.39 0.89
C ASP A 198 6.36 25.39 -0.29
N PHE A 199 5.71 24.23 -0.11
CA PHE A 199 5.43 23.35 -1.24
C PHE A 199 4.37 23.98 -2.13
N THR A 200 4.60 23.86 -3.43
CA THR A 200 3.60 24.17 -4.45
C THR A 200 3.13 22.88 -5.07
N CYS A 201 1.86 22.83 -5.46
CA CYS A 201 1.30 21.66 -6.12
C CYS A 201 0.90 21.95 -7.57
N ALA A 202 1.31 21.06 -8.47
CA ALA A 202 0.85 20.98 -9.84
C ALA A 202 0.54 19.53 -10.18
N ASP A 203 -0.67 19.27 -10.71
CA ASP A 203 -1.10 17.93 -11.15
C ASP A 203 -0.91 16.82 -10.09
N GLY A 204 -1.17 17.15 -8.81
CA GLY A 204 -1.05 16.21 -7.68
C GLY A 204 0.37 15.96 -7.20
N ARG A 205 1.36 16.57 -7.85
CA ARG A 205 2.76 16.55 -7.44
C ARG A 205 3.08 17.81 -6.66
N LEU A 206 3.57 17.63 -5.44
CA LEU A 206 4.04 18.69 -4.58
C LEU A 206 5.55 18.78 -4.69
N THR A 207 6.05 19.97 -5.00
CA THR A 207 7.48 20.22 -5.20
C THR A 207 7.95 21.36 -4.30
N HIS A 208 9.09 21.16 -3.65
CA HIS A 208 9.75 22.21 -2.89
C HIS A 208 10.63 23.07 -3.81
N PRO A 209 10.60 24.41 -3.71
CA PRO A 209 11.38 25.28 -4.61
C PRO A 209 12.89 25.24 -4.36
N LEU A 210 13.33 24.82 -3.18
CA LEU A 210 14.74 24.84 -2.78
C LEU A 210 15.35 23.44 -2.58
N ASN A 211 14.53 22.41 -2.50
CA ASN A 211 14.96 21.04 -2.23
C ASN A 211 14.43 20.12 -3.34
N PRO A 212 15.18 19.08 -3.73
CA PRO A 212 14.71 18.10 -4.72
C PRO A 212 13.58 17.21 -4.20
N GLU A 213 13.10 17.44 -2.97
CA GLU A 213 12.02 16.69 -2.36
C GLU A 213 10.75 16.73 -3.22
N VAL A 214 10.24 15.55 -3.53
CA VAL A 214 8.97 15.38 -4.24
C VAL A 214 8.00 14.65 -3.34
N PHE A 215 6.87 15.29 -3.09
CA PHE A 215 5.75 14.69 -2.38
C PHE A 215 4.61 14.41 -3.38
N VAL A 216 3.93 13.29 -3.19
CA VAL A 216 2.71 12.94 -3.89
C VAL A 216 1.67 12.63 -2.83
N ALA A 217 0.73 13.55 -2.65
CA ALA A 217 -0.41 13.38 -1.76
C ALA A 217 -1.68 13.25 -2.61
N THR A 218 -2.22 12.04 -2.68
CA THR A 218 -3.29 11.72 -3.62
C THR A 218 -4.67 11.87 -2.97
N PRO A 219 -5.72 12.13 -3.75
CA PRO A 219 -7.09 12.08 -3.23
C PRO A 219 -7.53 10.70 -2.72
N SER A 220 -6.85 9.63 -3.15
CA SER A 220 -7.04 8.29 -2.57
C SER A 220 -6.50 8.20 -1.13
N GLY A 221 -5.78 9.21 -0.66
CA GLY A 221 -5.25 9.29 0.68
C GLY A 221 -3.90 8.59 0.82
N LEU A 222 -3.14 8.40 -0.26
CA LEU A 222 -1.76 7.96 -0.17
C LEU A 222 -0.81 9.15 -0.12
N LEU A 223 0.30 8.96 0.58
CA LEU A 223 1.40 9.90 0.65
C LEU A 223 2.66 9.16 0.23
N ILE A 224 3.39 9.70 -0.74
CA ILE A 224 4.72 9.22 -1.10
C ILE A 224 5.66 10.40 -1.08
N THR A 225 6.84 10.19 -0.52
CA THR A 225 7.89 11.20 -0.54
C THR A 225 9.19 10.60 -1.04
N ASP A 226 9.78 11.28 -2.00
CA ASP A 226 11.20 11.18 -2.30
C ASP A 226 11.93 12.30 -1.55
N ASN A 227 12.82 11.96 -0.64
CA ASN A 227 13.57 12.98 0.13
C ASN A 227 14.75 13.55 -0.67
N GLY A 228 14.90 13.15 -1.93
CA GLY A 228 16.02 13.48 -2.80
C GLY A 228 17.10 12.38 -2.84
N PRO A 229 18.12 12.59 -3.69
CA PRO A 229 19.13 11.58 -3.99
C PRO A 229 19.83 11.06 -2.73
N SER A 230 19.80 9.75 -2.53
CA SER A 230 20.42 9.07 -1.38
C SER A 230 19.84 9.44 0.00
N LEU A 231 18.68 10.09 0.07
CA LEU A 231 18.01 10.45 1.33
C LEU A 231 16.79 9.57 1.65
N GLY A 232 16.61 8.51 0.86
CA GLY A 232 15.49 7.58 0.99
C GLY A 232 14.15 8.22 0.65
N GLY A 233 13.09 7.54 1.09
CA GLY A 233 11.73 8.03 0.91
C GLY A 233 10.82 7.54 2.00
N ILE A 234 9.57 7.97 1.97
CA ILE A 234 8.52 7.44 2.83
C ILE A 234 7.33 7.01 1.98
N VAL A 235 6.62 6.00 2.47
CA VAL A 235 5.29 5.65 2.00
C VAL A 235 4.32 5.77 3.16
N GLY A 236 3.21 6.42 2.90
CA GLY A 236 2.19 6.69 3.90
C GLY A 236 0.79 6.64 3.34
N MET A 237 -0.15 6.71 4.28
CA MET A 237 -1.57 6.77 4.01
C MET A 237 -2.24 7.68 5.03
N GLN A 238 -3.33 8.32 4.63
CA GLN A 238 -4.11 9.19 5.49
C GLN A 238 -4.51 8.40 6.73
N ALA A 239 -4.33 9.00 7.90
CA ALA A 239 -4.66 8.36 9.16
C ALA A 239 -6.18 8.13 9.23
N PRO A 240 -6.64 6.96 9.69
CA PRO A 240 -8.06 6.72 9.87
C PRO A 240 -8.63 7.65 10.94
N ALA A 241 -9.90 8.03 10.81
CA ALA A 241 -10.59 8.90 11.77
C ALA A 241 -10.72 8.28 13.18
N GLY A 242 -10.49 6.98 13.32
CA GLY A 242 -10.50 6.27 14.59
C GLY A 242 -9.71 4.96 14.53
N PRO A 243 -9.63 4.24 15.66
CA PRO A 243 -8.98 2.94 15.73
C PRO A 243 -9.45 1.97 14.65
N ILE A 244 -8.52 1.16 14.14
CA ILE A 244 -8.84 0.07 13.21
C ILE A 244 -9.48 -1.07 14.00
N ASP A 245 -10.61 -1.57 13.52
CA ASP A 245 -11.20 -2.78 14.06
C ASP A 245 -10.35 -4.00 13.65
N LEU A 246 -9.53 -4.49 14.58
CA LEU A 246 -8.65 -5.62 14.33
C LEU A 246 -9.41 -6.91 14.04
N ALA A 247 -10.60 -7.09 14.63
CA ALA A 247 -11.42 -8.29 14.39
C ALA A 247 -12.00 -8.28 12.97
N ASP A 248 -12.32 -7.09 12.45
CA ASP A 248 -12.68 -6.94 11.05
C ASP A 248 -11.45 -7.15 10.15
N LEU A 249 -10.29 -6.57 10.47
CA LEU A 249 -9.06 -6.73 9.68
C LEU A 249 -8.61 -8.19 9.56
N THR A 250 -8.82 -9.01 10.59
CA THR A 250 -8.46 -10.45 10.61
C THR A 250 -9.65 -11.37 10.29
N ALA A 251 -10.78 -10.81 9.85
CA ALA A 251 -11.98 -11.56 9.54
C ALA A 251 -11.73 -12.65 8.48
N ALA A 252 -12.43 -13.77 8.63
CA ALA A 252 -12.31 -14.91 7.74
C ALA A 252 -12.62 -14.53 6.27
N GLY A 253 -11.78 -15.03 5.36
CA GLY A 253 -11.91 -14.81 3.92
C GLY A 253 -11.18 -13.58 3.38
N ARG A 254 -10.56 -12.76 4.25
CA ARG A 254 -9.66 -11.69 3.78
C ARG A 254 -8.35 -12.27 3.27
N GLU A 255 -7.94 -11.77 2.12
CA GLU A 255 -6.65 -12.05 1.52
C GLU A 255 -5.96 -10.74 1.14
N PHE A 256 -4.64 -10.73 1.27
CA PHE A 256 -3.81 -9.62 0.87
C PHE A 256 -2.72 -10.13 -0.06
N ARG A 257 -2.29 -9.24 -0.95
CA ARG A 257 -1.15 -9.43 -1.84
C ARG A 257 -0.22 -8.24 -1.70
N GLY A 258 1.06 -8.47 -1.91
CA GLY A 258 2.01 -7.39 -1.76
C GLY A 258 3.44 -7.81 -1.93
N VAL A 259 4.34 -6.97 -1.41
CA VAL A 259 5.78 -7.15 -1.56
C VAL A 259 6.44 -6.96 -0.20
N VAL A 260 7.44 -7.80 0.07
CA VAL A 260 8.43 -7.57 1.12
C VAL A 260 9.73 -7.17 0.46
N PHE A 261 10.34 -6.12 0.96
CA PHE A 261 11.64 -5.65 0.51
C PHE A 261 12.58 -5.63 1.72
N LYS A 262 13.73 -6.27 1.58
CA LYS A 262 14.75 -6.37 2.63
C LYS A 262 16.01 -5.66 2.19
N THR A 263 16.50 -4.78 3.06
CA THR A 263 17.82 -4.17 2.92
C THR A 263 18.76 -4.79 3.94
N SER A 264 19.93 -5.20 3.50
CA SER A 264 20.98 -5.65 4.41
C SER A 264 22.30 -5.02 4.03
N ALA A 265 23.03 -4.54 5.04
CA ALA A 265 24.30 -3.88 4.85
C ALA A 265 25.28 -4.79 4.10
N GLY A 266 25.58 -4.45 2.84
CA GLY A 266 26.54 -5.16 1.99
C GLY A 266 26.06 -6.48 1.39
N ALA A 267 24.74 -6.73 1.33
CA ALA A 267 24.17 -7.84 0.57
C ALA A 267 23.18 -7.35 -0.50
N ASP A 268 22.80 -8.25 -1.40
CA ASP A 268 21.82 -7.98 -2.44
C ASP A 268 20.48 -7.57 -1.81
N VAL A 269 19.84 -6.58 -2.41
CA VAL A 269 18.46 -6.20 -2.10
C VAL A 269 17.56 -7.37 -2.47
N GLU A 270 16.74 -7.82 -1.51
CA GLU A 270 15.81 -8.92 -1.74
C GLU A 270 14.38 -8.37 -1.75
N THR A 271 13.76 -8.40 -2.93
CA THR A 271 12.35 -8.05 -3.12
C THR A 271 11.54 -9.31 -3.42
N GLU A 272 10.61 -9.67 -2.54
CA GLU A 272 9.81 -10.88 -2.62
C GLU A 272 8.31 -10.55 -2.77
N ALA A 273 7.64 -11.20 -3.71
CA ALA A 273 6.18 -11.17 -3.77
C ALA A 273 5.59 -12.04 -2.65
N VAL A 274 4.62 -11.49 -1.93
CA VAL A 274 4.03 -12.11 -0.75
C VAL A 274 2.51 -12.14 -0.78
N TRP A 275 1.96 -13.02 0.04
CA TRP A 275 0.54 -13.09 0.34
C TRP A 275 0.32 -13.10 1.86
N VAL A 276 -0.85 -12.63 2.28
CA VAL A 276 -1.31 -12.69 3.68
C VAL A 276 -2.75 -13.17 3.70
N ARG A 277 -3.10 -14.03 4.65
CA ARG A 277 -4.46 -14.52 4.88
C ARG A 277 -4.76 -14.56 6.36
N THR A 278 -6.04 -14.58 6.73
CA THR A 278 -6.45 -14.96 8.09
C THR A 278 -5.99 -16.37 8.43
N ASP A 279 -5.55 -16.59 9.68
CA ASP A 279 -5.18 -17.92 10.18
C ASP A 279 -6.40 -18.77 10.61
N GLY A 280 -7.61 -18.23 10.43
CA GLY A 280 -8.87 -18.83 10.87
C GLY A 280 -9.24 -18.51 12.33
N SER A 281 -8.46 -17.66 12.98
CA SER A 281 -8.70 -17.09 14.30
C SER A 281 -8.55 -15.56 14.27
N ASP A 282 -7.98 -14.95 15.31
CA ASP A 282 -7.76 -13.50 15.40
C ASP A 282 -6.39 -13.06 14.84
N GLY A 283 -5.71 -13.93 14.08
CA GLY A 283 -4.37 -13.73 13.56
C GLY A 283 -4.28 -13.74 12.03
N LEU A 284 -3.07 -13.50 11.53
CA LEU A 284 -2.74 -13.58 10.12
C LEU A 284 -1.65 -14.64 9.91
N ILE A 285 -1.65 -15.25 8.73
CA ILE A 285 -0.55 -16.07 8.20
C ILE A 285 -0.03 -15.42 6.93
N THR A 286 1.29 -15.46 6.74
CA THR A 286 1.97 -14.90 5.59
C THR A 286 2.93 -15.91 4.98
N GLY A 287 3.14 -15.80 3.67
CA GLY A 287 4.09 -16.59 2.90
C GLY A 287 4.48 -15.86 1.62
N ASN A 288 5.41 -16.45 0.87
CA ASN A 288 5.96 -15.88 -0.36
C ASN A 288 5.48 -16.68 -1.58
N TYR A 289 5.67 -16.13 -2.77
CA TYR A 289 5.55 -16.87 -4.02
C TYR A 289 6.90 -17.51 -4.37
N VAL A 290 6.93 -18.83 -4.57
CA VAL A 290 8.10 -19.52 -5.16
C VAL A 290 8.14 -19.40 -6.68
N ASP A 291 6.96 -19.21 -7.29
CA ASP A 291 6.79 -18.93 -8.70
C ASP A 291 5.59 -17.98 -8.85
N ILE A 292 5.87 -16.69 -9.05
CA ILE A 292 4.85 -15.66 -9.19
C ILE A 292 4.05 -15.80 -10.50
N GLU A 293 4.67 -16.34 -11.55
CA GLU A 293 4.03 -16.52 -12.87
C GLU A 293 3.00 -17.65 -12.82
N ALA A 294 3.35 -18.75 -12.15
CA ALA A 294 2.46 -19.89 -11.97
C ALA A 294 1.54 -19.76 -10.74
N GLY A 295 1.75 -18.75 -9.88
CA GLY A 295 1.02 -18.55 -8.63
C GLY A 295 1.30 -19.65 -7.59
N VAL A 296 2.51 -20.19 -7.58
CA VAL A 296 2.91 -21.24 -6.62
C VAL A 296 3.44 -20.57 -5.36
N GLU A 297 2.84 -20.94 -4.22
CA GLU A 297 3.11 -20.37 -2.91
C GLU A 297 4.05 -21.25 -2.08
N THR A 298 4.79 -20.64 -1.14
CA THR A 298 5.58 -21.38 -0.15
C THR A 298 4.70 -22.20 0.80
N THR A 299 5.28 -23.27 1.33
CA THR A 299 4.69 -24.01 2.46
C THR A 299 5.25 -23.58 3.82
N SER A 300 6.37 -22.85 3.84
CA SER A 300 6.84 -22.17 5.06
C SER A 300 5.96 -20.96 5.28
N LEU A 301 5.34 -20.90 6.45
CA LEU A 301 4.41 -19.85 6.83
C LEU A 301 4.93 -19.18 8.08
N ALA A 302 4.77 -17.86 8.14
CA ALA A 302 4.93 -17.10 9.37
C ALA A 302 3.56 -16.74 9.94
N THR A 303 3.43 -16.78 11.26
CA THR A 303 2.25 -16.26 11.96
C THR A 303 2.46 -14.81 12.32
N VAL A 304 1.42 -14.01 12.19
CA VAL A 304 1.43 -12.58 12.45
C VAL A 304 0.38 -12.26 13.50
N VAL A 305 0.82 -11.64 14.59
CA VAL A 305 -0.02 -11.21 15.70
C VAL A 305 -0.02 -9.69 15.77
N LEU A 306 -1.22 -9.11 15.71
CA LEU A 306 -1.46 -7.68 15.89
C LEU A 306 -1.72 -7.42 17.37
N THR A 307 -0.96 -6.50 17.97
CA THR A 307 -0.96 -6.35 19.44
C THR A 307 -1.64 -5.07 19.89
N THR A 308 -0.96 -3.94 19.73
CA THR A 308 -1.40 -2.66 20.28
C THR A 308 -1.50 -1.64 19.16
N GLN A 309 -2.61 -0.90 19.14
CA GLN A 309 -2.75 0.28 18.31
C GLN A 309 -2.37 1.52 19.13
N THR A 310 -1.20 2.07 18.87
CA THR A 310 -0.67 3.24 19.62
C THR A 310 -1.35 4.53 19.21
N ARG A 311 -1.83 4.59 17.95
CA ARG A 311 -2.61 5.68 17.35
C ARG A 311 -3.56 5.10 16.29
N PRO A 312 -4.66 5.78 15.91
CA PRO A 312 -5.49 5.37 14.78
C PRO A 312 -4.63 4.96 13.58
N GLY A 313 -4.72 3.70 13.18
CA GLY A 313 -3.97 3.13 12.05
C GLY A 313 -2.54 2.68 12.35
N VAL A 314 -1.92 3.05 13.47
CA VAL A 314 -0.54 2.65 13.83
C VAL A 314 -0.55 1.45 14.77
N ILE A 315 -0.17 0.27 14.28
CA ILE A 315 -0.29 -1.00 15.00
C ILE A 315 1.08 -1.67 15.15
N ARG A 316 1.37 -2.19 16.35
CA ARG A 316 2.52 -3.07 16.57
C ARG A 316 2.20 -4.50 16.16
N MET A 317 3.10 -5.07 15.39
CA MET A 317 3.01 -6.41 14.84
C MET A 317 4.16 -7.27 15.36
N THR A 318 3.88 -8.54 15.65
CA THR A 318 4.91 -9.57 15.85
C THR A 318 4.73 -10.64 14.78
N ARG A 319 5.78 -10.90 14.01
CA ARG A 319 5.85 -11.99 13.03
C ARG A 319 6.71 -13.10 13.62
N THR A 320 6.25 -14.35 13.51
CA THR A 320 6.98 -15.53 13.97
C THR A 320 7.11 -16.55 12.85
N GLU A 321 8.34 -16.88 12.50
CA GLU A 321 8.67 -17.90 11.50
C GLU A 321 9.63 -18.92 12.11
N GLY A 322 9.14 -20.15 12.37
CA GLY A 322 9.91 -21.14 13.10
C GLY A 322 10.29 -20.68 14.51
N THR A 323 11.57 -20.40 14.74
CA THR A 323 12.09 -19.86 16.01
C THR A 323 12.39 -18.36 15.96
N GLU A 324 12.26 -17.73 14.79
CA GLU A 324 12.54 -16.32 14.59
C GLU A 324 11.32 -15.48 14.94
N ILE A 325 11.55 -14.38 15.65
CA ILE A 325 10.53 -13.43 16.08
C ILE A 325 10.98 -12.05 15.64
N ASN A 326 10.21 -11.44 14.72
CA ASN A 326 10.45 -10.09 14.24
C ASN A 326 9.38 -9.16 14.81
N HIS A 327 9.82 -7.99 15.25
CA HIS A 327 8.94 -6.91 15.71
C HIS A 327 8.88 -5.83 14.63
N SER A 328 7.66 -5.38 14.35
CA SER A 328 7.38 -4.43 13.29
C SER A 328 6.31 -3.43 13.73
N VAL A 329 6.28 -2.29 13.05
CA VAL A 329 5.17 -1.34 13.11
C VAL A 329 4.52 -1.31 11.74
N ILE A 330 3.18 -1.32 11.72
CA ILE A 330 2.39 -1.23 10.51
C ILE A 330 1.41 -0.05 10.57
N MET A 331 1.20 0.57 9.41
CA MET A 331 0.21 1.59 9.13
C MET A 331 -0.92 0.94 8.37
N VAL A 332 -2.14 1.06 8.90
CA VAL A 332 -3.33 0.43 8.37
C VAL A 332 -4.43 1.45 8.20
N ASN A 333 -5.01 1.49 7.01
CA ASN A 333 -6.23 2.23 6.72
C ASN A 333 -7.03 1.52 5.62
N ARG A 334 -8.30 1.91 5.45
CA ARG A 334 -9.09 1.55 4.27
C ARG A 334 -9.05 2.67 3.24
N ILE A 335 -8.66 2.32 2.02
CA ILE A 335 -8.69 3.20 0.86
C ILE A 335 -9.57 2.54 -0.19
N ASN A 336 -10.55 3.27 -0.71
CA ASN A 336 -11.51 2.76 -1.70
C ASN A 336 -12.17 1.43 -1.28
N GLY A 337 -12.42 1.28 0.04
CA GLY A 337 -13.08 0.10 0.62
C GLY A 337 -12.17 -1.08 0.94
N ARG A 338 -10.90 -1.04 0.56
CA ARG A 338 -9.90 -2.11 0.76
C ARG A 338 -8.90 -1.72 1.83
N TYR A 339 -8.41 -2.69 2.61
CA TYR A 339 -7.32 -2.46 3.54
C TYR A 339 -5.96 -2.30 2.84
N PHE A 340 -5.24 -1.26 3.24
CA PHE A 340 -3.84 -1.04 2.89
C PHE A 340 -3.01 -1.21 4.17
N ILE A 341 -1.89 -1.91 4.07
CA ILE A 341 -0.98 -2.17 5.18
C ILE A 341 0.45 -1.88 4.71
N TYR A 342 1.06 -0.83 5.26
CA TYR A 342 2.48 -0.52 5.05
C TYR A 342 3.24 -0.69 6.35
N GLY A 343 4.33 -1.44 6.32
CA GLY A 343 5.05 -1.87 7.51
C GLY A 343 6.53 -1.68 7.39
N VAL A 344 7.16 -1.56 8.56
CA VAL A 344 8.61 -1.48 8.75
C VAL A 344 9.00 -2.38 9.91
N GLY A 345 10.12 -3.09 9.79
CA GLY A 345 10.61 -4.02 10.79
C GLY A 345 12.08 -4.32 10.65
N THR A 346 12.55 -5.28 11.45
CA THR A 346 13.91 -5.83 11.34
C THR A 346 13.84 -7.34 11.17
N GLY A 347 14.66 -7.85 10.25
CA GLY A 347 14.95 -9.27 10.10
C GLY A 347 16.14 -9.68 10.96
N LEU A 348 15.98 -10.71 11.79
CA LEU A 348 17.10 -11.39 12.45
C LEU A 348 17.71 -12.44 11.49
N PRO A 349 19.02 -12.73 11.56
CA PRO A 349 20.01 -12.27 12.55
C PRO A 349 20.82 -11.03 12.13
N HIS A 350 20.48 -10.33 11.05
CA HIS A 350 21.39 -9.37 10.41
C HIS A 350 21.06 -7.88 10.60
N HIS A 351 20.11 -7.52 11.47
CA HIS A 351 19.65 -6.12 11.60
C HIS A 351 19.18 -5.54 10.25
N ALA A 352 18.82 -6.41 9.31
CA ALA A 352 18.35 -6.02 7.99
C ALA A 352 17.02 -5.30 8.16
N GLY A 353 16.91 -4.12 7.54
CA GLY A 353 15.66 -3.39 7.44
C GLY A 353 14.68 -4.18 6.58
N GLU A 354 13.43 -4.27 6.99
CA GLU A 354 12.37 -4.90 6.19
C GLU A 354 11.17 -3.96 6.04
N ASN A 355 10.74 -3.74 4.81
CA ASN A 355 9.44 -3.13 4.51
C ASN A 355 8.43 -4.19 4.08
N TYR A 356 7.18 -3.99 4.51
CA TYR A 356 6.04 -4.85 4.18
C TYR A 356 4.95 -3.99 3.54
N LEU A 357 4.62 -4.21 2.27
CA LEU A 357 3.57 -3.45 1.60
C LEU A 357 2.54 -4.42 1.07
N VAL A 358 1.43 -4.58 1.77
CA VAL A 358 0.36 -5.52 1.39
C VAL A 358 -0.99 -4.82 1.36
N ILE A 359 -1.80 -5.19 0.39
CA ILE A 359 -3.09 -4.57 0.12
C ILE A 359 -4.11 -5.67 -0.09
N GLU A 360 -5.31 -5.44 0.42
CA GLU A 360 -6.43 -6.37 0.32
C GLU A 360 -6.82 -6.61 -1.14
N HIS A 361 -6.82 -7.90 -1.51
CA HIS A 361 -7.01 -8.37 -2.87
C HIS A 361 -8.43 -8.85 -3.11
#